data_AF-A0A518VBF6-F1
#
_entry.id   AF-A0A518VBF6-F1
#
_cell.length_a   1.000
_cell.length_b   1.000
_cell.length_c   1.000
_cell.angle_alpha   90.00
_cell.angle_beta   90.00
_cell.angle_gamma   90.00
#
_symmetry.space_group_name_H-M   'P 1'
#
loop_
_entity.id
_entity.type
_entity.pdbx_description
1 polymer ?
#
loop_
_entity_poly.entity_id
_entity_poly.type
_entity_poly.pdbx_seq_one_letter_code
_entity_poly.pdbx_strand_id
1 'polypeptide(L)'
;MKKLLGIVMFIGGVTLGVYVGGWLCFIGGIAGLVDNVSDAINGNGINGLSVAINVVKIAVAGFAGWISAVALIFPSLMILRK
;
A
#
# COMPACT_ATOMS: atom_id res chain seq x y z
N MET A 1 24.85 -16.95 7.40
CA MET A 1 24.57 -15.73 6.63
C MET A 1 23.30 -15.83 5.78
N LYS A 2 23.11 -16.85 4.93
CA LYS A 2 21.91 -17.01 4.09
C LYS A 2 20.57 -17.04 4.85
N LYS A 3 20.54 -17.70 6.02
CA LYS A 3 19.35 -17.74 6.90
C LYS A 3 18.98 -16.36 7.49
N LEU A 4 19.97 -15.55 7.85
CA LEU A 4 19.75 -14.19 8.36
C LEU A 4 19.14 -13.30 7.26
N LEU A 5 19.65 -13.41 6.04
CA LEU A 5 19.16 -12.68 4.88
C LEU A 5 17.69 -13.02 4.56
N GLY A 6 17.32 -14.29 4.66
CA GLY A 6 15.92 -14.72 4.52
C GLY A 6 14.97 -14.16 5.58
N ILE A 7 15.41 -14.08 6.85
CA ILE A 7 14.60 -13.49 7.93
C ILE A 7 14.38 -11.99 7.70
N VAL A 8 15.45 -11.26 7.32
CA VAL A 8 15.36 -9.81 7.06
C VAL A 8 14.45 -9.52 5.85
N MET A 9 14.54 -10.32 4.79
CA MET A 9 13.65 -10.17 3.63
C MET A 9 12.19 -10.50 3.96
N PHE A 10 11.94 -11.47 4.84
CA PHE A 10 10.59 -11.81 5.28
C PHE A 10 9.95 -10.67 6.07
N ILE A 11 10.67 -10.14 7.07
CA ILE A 11 10.21 -8.98 7.86
C ILE A 11 10.01 -7.77 6.94
N GLY A 12 10.99 -7.51 6.05
CA GLY A 12 10.90 -6.43 5.07
C GLY A 12 9.68 -6.56 4.16
N GLY A 13 9.34 -7.78 3.71
CA GLY A 13 8.15 -8.04 2.90
C GLY A 13 6.84 -7.78 3.63
N VAL A 14 6.73 -8.19 4.90
CA VAL A 14 5.56 -7.89 5.74
C VAL A 14 5.43 -6.38 5.95
N THR A 15 6.52 -5.70 6.30
CA THR A 15 6.50 -4.25 6.51
C THR A 15 6.13 -3.50 5.23
N LEU A 16 6.68 -3.90 4.06
CA LEU A 16 6.33 -3.30 2.77
C LEU A 16 4.87 -3.56 2.38
N GLY A 17 4.37 -4.77 2.63
CA GLY A 17 2.97 -5.11 2.39
C GLY A 17 2.00 -4.23 3.19
N VAL A 18 2.28 -4.07 4.49
CA VAL A 18 1.48 -3.22 5.38
C VAL A 18 1.62 -1.74 5.01
N TYR A 19 2.81 -1.28 4.63
CA TYR A 19 3.04 0.11 4.25
C TYR A 19 2.35 0.46 2.93
N VAL A 20 2.51 -0.35 1.88
CA VAL A 20 1.92 -0.08 0.56
C VAL A 20 0.40 -0.26 0.61
N GLY A 21 -0.08 -1.38 1.12
CA GLY A 21 -1.52 -1.65 1.18
C GLY A 21 -2.24 -0.77 2.20
N GLY A 22 -1.75 -0.73 3.43
CA GLY A 22 -2.38 -0.02 4.53
C GLY A 22 -2.15 1.49 4.48
N TRP A 23 -0.90 1.94 4.41
CA TRP A 23 -0.59 3.37 4.51
C TRP A 23 -0.81 4.12 3.19
N LEU A 24 -0.18 3.68 2.11
CA LEU A 24 -0.21 4.41 0.84
C LEU A 24 -1.55 4.31 0.11
N CYS A 25 -2.11 3.11 0.02
CA CYS A 25 -3.35 2.89 -0.74
C CYS A 25 -4.60 3.17 0.09
N PHE A 26 -4.69 2.62 1.31
CA PHE A 26 -5.89 2.76 2.14
C PHE A 26 -5.95 4.14 2.81
N ILE A 27 -4.99 4.47 3.68
CA ILE A 27 -4.97 5.75 4.40
C ILE A 27 -4.77 6.91 3.43
N GLY A 28 -3.84 6.79 2.48
CA GLY A 28 -3.62 7.81 1.46
C GLY A 28 -4.83 8.07 0.56
N GLY A 29 -5.63 7.04 0.24
CA GLY A 29 -6.87 7.21 -0.49
C GLY A 29 -7.96 7.91 0.32
N ILE A 30 -8.10 7.58 1.61
CA ILE A 30 -9.06 8.24 2.51
C ILE A 30 -8.68 9.71 2.72
N ALA A 31 -7.40 10.00 2.99
CA ALA A 31 -6.90 11.35 3.16
C ALA A 31 -7.16 12.20 1.90
N GLY A 32 -6.91 11.65 0.72
CA GLY A 32 -7.21 12.33 -0.54
C GLY A 32 -8.71 12.61 -0.75
N LEU A 33 -9.61 11.78 -0.23
CA LEU A 33 -11.05 12.08 -0.24
C LEU A 33 -11.41 13.21 0.73
N VAL A 34 -10.80 13.22 1.92
CA VAL A 34 -10.97 14.31 2.90
C VAL A 34 -10.48 15.64 2.32
N ASP A 35 -9.34 15.65 1.63
CA ASP A 35 -8.81 16.84 0.97
C ASP A 35 -9.77 17.36 -0.12
N ASN A 36 -10.34 16.47 -0.94
CA ASN A 36 -11.35 16.86 -1.93
C ASN A 36 -12.62 17.46 -1.29
N VAL A 37 -13.04 16.98 -0.12
CA VAL A 37 -14.17 17.55 0.62
C VAL A 37 -13.80 18.92 1.19
N SER A 38 -12.58 19.05 1.74
CA SER A 38 -12.05 20.33 2.23
C SER A 38 -11.99 21.38 1.12
N ASP A 39 -11.50 21.00 -0.06
CA ASP A 39 -11.45 21.87 -1.24
C ASP A 39 -12.83 22.31 -1.71
N ALA A 40 -13.82 21.42 -1.64
CA ALA A 40 -15.21 21.76 -1.95
C ALA A 40 -15.77 22.83 -1.01
N ILE A 41 -15.47 22.74 0.28
CA ILE A 41 -15.90 23.69 1.31
C ILE A 41 -15.19 25.04 1.13
N ASN A 42 -13.92 25.02 0.73
CA ASN A 42 -13.11 26.22 0.50
C ASN A 42 -13.39 26.92 -0.85
N GLY A 43 -14.34 26.42 -1.65
CA GLY A 43 -14.74 27.03 -2.92
C GLY A 43 -13.90 26.64 -4.13
N ASN A 44 -12.98 25.68 -3.99
CA ASN A 44 -12.11 25.22 -5.09
C ASN A 44 -12.77 24.18 -6.03
N GLY A 45 -14.04 23.86 -5.82
CA GLY A 45 -14.77 22.87 -6.61
C GLY A 45 -14.29 21.44 -6.34
N ILE A 46 -15.02 20.45 -6.88
CA ILE A 46 -14.70 19.03 -6.69
C ILE A 46 -14.04 18.50 -7.96
N ASN A 47 -12.83 17.98 -7.84
CA ASN A 47 -12.18 17.27 -8.94
C ASN A 47 -12.61 15.80 -8.94
N GLY A 48 -13.56 15.45 -9.81
CA GLY A 48 -14.07 14.08 -9.94
C GLY A 48 -13.00 13.04 -10.30
N LEU A 49 -11.93 13.43 -11.00
CA LEU A 49 -10.81 12.52 -11.30
C LEU A 49 -10.02 12.18 -10.05
N SER A 50 -9.79 13.17 -9.18
CA SER A 50 -9.08 12.97 -7.89
C SER A 50 -9.87 12.03 -6.99
N VAL A 51 -11.20 12.23 -6.91
CA VAL A 51 -12.11 11.33 -6.17
C VAL A 51 -12.06 9.91 -6.72
N ALA A 52 -12.16 9.73 -8.05
CA ALA A 52 -12.12 8.41 -8.67
C ALA A 52 -10.80 7.68 -8.39
N ILE A 53 -9.65 8.37 -8.50
CA ILE A 53 -8.33 7.80 -8.21
C ILE A 53 -8.23 7.37 -6.74
N ASN A 54 -8.72 8.18 -5.82
CA ASN A 54 -8.66 7.88 -4.39
C ASN A 54 -9.58 6.71 -4.00
N VAL A 55 -10.76 6.60 -4.60
CA VAL A 55 -11.65 5.44 -4.44
C VAL A 55 -10.99 4.17 -4.98
N VAL A 56 -10.34 4.24 -6.15
CA VAL A 56 -9.61 3.09 -6.73
C VAL A 56 -8.45 2.68 -5.84
N LYS A 57 -7.69 3.63 -5.27
CA LYS A 57 -6.61 3.33 -4.30
C LYS A 57 -7.14 2.56 -3.10
N ILE A 58 -8.30 2.93 -2.56
CA ILE A 58 -8.93 2.23 -1.44
C ILE A 58 -9.39 0.82 -1.86
N ALA A 59 -10.04 0.70 -3.02
CA ALA A 59 -10.54 -0.59 -3.52
C ALA A 59 -9.41 -1.60 -3.80
N VAL A 60 -8.26 -1.12 -4.31
CA VAL A 60 -7.10 -1.96 -4.66
C VAL A 60 -6.12 -2.11 -3.49
N ALA A 61 -6.33 -1.42 -2.36
CA ALA A 61 -5.40 -1.40 -1.23
C ALA A 61 -5.02 -2.80 -0.71
N GLY A 62 -6.01 -3.69 -0.55
CA GLY A 62 -5.76 -5.07 -0.13
C GLY A 62 -4.93 -5.86 -1.13
N PHE A 63 -5.20 -5.68 -2.42
CA PHE A 63 -4.48 -6.36 -3.51
C PHE A 63 -3.05 -5.83 -3.66
N ALA A 64 -2.86 -4.51 -3.56
CA ALA A 64 -1.56 -3.86 -3.60
C ALA A 64 -0.68 -4.27 -2.41
N GLY A 65 -1.26 -4.35 -1.21
CA GLY A 65 -0.57 -4.86 -0.02
C GLY A 65 -0.17 -6.33 -0.15
N TRP A 66 -1.03 -7.16 -0.74
CA TRP A 66 -0.72 -8.57 -0.94
C TRP A 66 0.39 -8.79 -1.97
N ILE A 67 0.34 -8.11 -3.12
CA ILE A 67 1.40 -8.22 -4.15
C ILE A 67 2.76 -7.78 -3.60
N SER A 68 2.79 -6.65 -2.89
CA SER A 68 4.03 -6.13 -2.31
C SER A 68 4.61 -7.06 -1.23
N ALA A 69 3.75 -7.71 -0.44
CA ALA A 69 4.19 -8.73 0.50
C ALA A 69 4.73 -9.98 -0.21
N VAL A 70 4.03 -10.50 -1.22
CA VAL A 70 4.41 -11.72 -1.95
C VAL A 70 5.73 -11.53 -2.71
N ALA A 71 5.97 -10.35 -3.29
CA ALA A 71 7.19 -10.04 -4.02
C ALA A 71 8.47 -10.23 -3.17
N LEU A 72 8.39 -10.03 -1.86
CA LEU A 72 9.52 -10.16 -0.93
C LEU A 72 9.50 -11.46 -0.11
N ILE A 73 8.32 -11.97 0.24
CA ILE A 73 8.17 -13.21 1.01
C ILE A 73 8.48 -14.45 0.16
N PHE A 74 8.12 -14.46 -1.12
CA PHE A 74 8.38 -15.61 -1.99
C PHE A 74 9.88 -15.91 -2.18
N PRO A 75 10.75 -14.93 -2.51
CA PRO A 75 12.18 -15.16 -2.58
C PRO A 75 12.80 -15.45 -1.20
N SER A 76 12.26 -14.87 -0.11
CA SER A 76 12.78 -15.13 1.24
C SER A 76 12.59 -16.58 1.66
N LEU A 77 11.44 -17.18 1.36
CA LEU A 77 11.15 -18.60 1.61
C LEU A 77 12.03 -19.53 0.78
N MET A 78 12.31 -19.16 -0.48
CA MET A 78 13.18 -19.94 -1.37
C MET A 78 14.64 -19.99 -0.87
N ILE A 79 15.10 -18.91 -0.24
CA ILE A 79 16.45 -18.80 0.35
C ILE A 79 16.53 -19.53 1.69
N LEU A 80 15.48 -19.50 2.52
CA LEU A 80 15.46 -20.17 3.82
C LEU A 80 15.35 -21.70 3.72
N ARG A 81 14.80 -22.20 2.60
CA ARG A 81 14.63 -23.63 2.34
C ARG A 81 15.89 -24.31 1.77
N LYS A 82 16.91 -23.55 1.36
CA LYS A 82 18.25 -24.04 0.95
C LYS A 82 19.27 -23.93 2.08
#